data_AF-A0A1H3BWP5-F1
#
_entry.id   AF-A0A1H3BWP5-F1
#
_cell.length_a   1.000
_cell.length_b   1.000
_cell.length_c   1.000
_cell.angle_alpha   90.00
_cell.angle_beta   90.00
_cell.angle_gamma   90.00
#
_symmetry.space_group_name_H-M   'P 1'
#
loop_
_entity.id
_entity.type
_entity.pdbx_description
1 polymer ?
#
loop_
_entity_poly.entity_id
_entity_poly.type
_entity_poly.pdbx_seq_one_letter_code
_entity_poly.pdbx_strand_id
1 'polypeptide(L)'
;MLGVAFTVGMHVVPSSPAPVMGITPKAGVEAAAKQATRSEIAEIVGRKEASKYKPIEYSGKVRVGGQPRDVSRRVYQRNDIDWNRVDPKSGLTNTQLVQKGNAPYGNDGKLINLHHLTQKEPGAMVEIEGTVHQKYTKVLHGLVDDGNSFRNNPVLEKQYDNFRKQY
;
A
#
# COMPACT_ATOMS: atom_id res chain seq x y z
N MET A 1 40.58 -30.85 12.60
CA MET A 1 39.28 -30.22 12.88
C MET A 1 39.00 -29.21 11.76
N LEU A 2 38.05 -29.52 10.88
CA LEU A 2 37.66 -28.66 9.76
C LEU A 2 36.61 -27.67 10.26
N GLY A 3 36.95 -26.39 10.35
CA GLY A 3 36.01 -25.34 10.74
C GLY A 3 35.15 -24.93 9.55
N VAL A 4 33.87 -25.28 9.57
CA VAL A 4 32.87 -24.81 8.60
C VAL A 4 32.49 -23.39 8.97
N ALA A 5 32.90 -22.41 8.16
CA ALA A 5 32.43 -21.04 8.28
C ALA A 5 30.99 -20.97 7.72
N PHE A 6 30.00 -20.89 8.62
CA PHE A 6 28.64 -20.52 8.26
C PHE A 6 28.58 -19.02 8.02
N THR A 7 28.64 -18.59 6.76
CA THR A 7 28.20 -17.26 6.35
C THR A 7 26.68 -17.18 6.52
N VAL A 8 26.22 -16.53 7.59
CA VAL A 8 24.84 -16.06 7.71
C VAL A 8 24.67 -14.93 6.69
N GLY A 9 24.19 -15.27 5.50
CA GLY A 9 23.65 -14.27 4.58
C GLY A 9 22.46 -13.61 5.27
N MET A 10 22.59 -12.34 5.65
CA MET A 10 21.46 -11.49 5.99
C MET A 10 20.54 -11.48 4.77
N HIS A 11 19.52 -12.33 4.79
CA HIS A 11 18.40 -12.28 3.87
C HIS A 11 17.66 -10.99 4.21
N VAL A 12 18.03 -9.92 3.50
CA VAL A 12 17.29 -8.67 3.54
C VAL A 12 15.95 -8.99 2.88
N VAL A 13 14.93 -9.26 3.70
CA VAL A 13 13.54 -9.31 3.22
C VAL A 13 13.32 -7.98 2.52
N PRO A 14 13.06 -7.94 1.20
CA PRO A 14 12.88 -6.67 0.53
C PRO A 14 11.68 -5.97 1.16
N SER A 15 11.94 -4.87 1.86
CA SER A 15 10.92 -3.84 2.04
C SER A 15 10.34 -3.54 0.67
N SER A 16 9.01 -3.45 0.54
CA SER A 16 8.24 -3.28 -0.71
C SER A 16 9.05 -2.76 -1.90
N PRO A 17 8.93 -3.39 -3.09
CA PRO A 17 9.71 -2.98 -4.26
C PRO A 17 9.63 -1.47 -4.47
N ALA A 18 10.76 -0.85 -4.76
CA ALA A 18 10.81 0.58 -5.06
C ALA A 18 9.86 0.88 -6.24
N PRO A 19 9.01 1.91 -6.16
CA PRO A 19 8.07 2.22 -7.23
C PRO A 19 8.82 2.55 -8.53
N VAL A 20 8.30 2.00 -9.62
CA VAL A 20 8.88 2.11 -10.96
C VAL A 20 8.24 3.33 -11.63
N MET A 21 8.87 4.50 -11.42
CA MET A 21 8.58 5.82 -12.03
C MET A 21 7.56 6.74 -11.33
N GLY A 22 8.01 7.97 -11.03
CA GLY A 22 7.16 9.16 -10.83
C GLY A 22 6.71 9.47 -9.40
N ILE A 23 6.40 8.44 -8.61
CA ILE A 23 6.04 8.58 -7.19
C ILE A 23 7.11 7.85 -6.38
N THR A 24 7.73 8.52 -5.42
CA THR A 24 8.81 7.94 -4.60
C THR A 24 8.46 8.01 -3.12
N PRO A 25 8.79 6.98 -2.33
CA PRO A 25 8.79 7.07 -0.88
C PRO A 25 9.77 8.17 -0.46
N LYS A 26 9.34 9.07 0.44
CA LYS A 26 10.24 10.09 0.98
C LYS A 26 11.25 9.42 1.92
N ALA A 27 12.54 9.49 1.57
CA ALA A 27 13.61 9.00 2.43
C ALA A 27 13.65 9.79 3.75
N GLY A 28 13.78 9.08 4.88
CA GLY A 28 14.21 9.69 6.16
C GLY A 28 13.14 10.21 7.13
N VAL A 29 11.88 9.78 7.08
CA VAL A 29 10.86 10.21 8.08
C VAL A 29 10.77 9.26 9.30
N GLU A 30 11.84 8.54 9.63
CA GLU A 30 11.73 7.31 10.45
C GLU A 30 11.66 7.49 11.98
N ALA A 31 11.94 8.65 12.55
CA ALA A 31 11.99 8.81 14.02
C ALA A 31 10.83 9.66 14.58
N ALA A 32 10.55 10.83 14.00
CA ALA A 32 9.45 11.69 14.45
C ALA A 32 8.06 11.18 14.00
N ALA A 33 7.98 10.46 12.88
CA ALA A 33 6.72 9.84 12.44
C ALA A 33 6.33 8.68 13.36
N LYS A 34 7.27 7.86 13.85
CA LYS A 34 6.98 6.61 14.59
C LYS A 34 6.01 6.74 15.77
N GLN A 35 5.99 7.89 16.44
CA GLN A 35 5.12 8.08 17.61
C GLN A 35 3.76 8.69 17.24
N ALA A 36 3.70 9.64 16.31
CA ALA A 36 2.45 10.21 15.79
C ALA A 36 1.67 9.22 14.90
N THR A 37 2.38 8.41 14.11
CA THR A 37 1.74 7.51 13.13
C THR A 37 1.22 6.21 13.74
N ARG A 38 1.80 5.77 14.86
CA ARG A 38 1.35 4.56 15.56
C ARG A 38 0.06 4.82 16.32
N SER A 39 -0.19 6.05 16.79
CA SER A 39 -1.48 6.41 17.38
C SER A 39 -2.57 6.54 16.32
N GLU A 40 -2.30 7.21 15.20
CA GLU A 40 -3.29 7.41 14.13
C GLU A 40 -3.81 6.08 13.55
N ILE A 41 -2.91 5.16 13.16
CA ILE A 41 -3.37 3.87 12.65
C ILE A 41 -3.97 2.99 13.75
N ALA A 42 -3.51 3.11 15.01
CA ALA A 42 -4.10 2.38 16.13
C ALA A 42 -5.51 2.88 16.51
N GLU A 43 -5.82 4.15 16.27
CA GLU A 43 -7.19 4.67 16.39
C GLU A 43 -8.11 4.09 15.30
N ILE A 44 -7.55 3.76 14.13
CA ILE A 44 -8.31 3.20 13.00
C ILE A 44 -8.50 1.68 13.12
N VAL A 45 -7.42 0.93 13.38
CA VAL A 45 -7.43 -0.55 13.34
C VAL A 45 -7.25 -1.22 14.71
N GLY A 46 -7.03 -0.44 15.77
CA GLY A 46 -6.68 -0.94 17.10
C GLY A 46 -5.18 -1.18 17.27
N ARG A 47 -4.70 -1.02 18.52
CA ARG A 47 -3.26 -1.09 18.85
C ARG A 47 -2.57 -2.38 18.44
N LYS A 48 -3.27 -3.52 18.52
CA LYS A 48 -2.72 -4.84 18.17
C LYS A 48 -2.49 -4.98 16.66
N GLU A 49 -3.43 -4.48 15.85
CA GLU A 49 -3.32 -4.56 14.39
C GLU A 49 -2.40 -3.47 13.83
N ALA A 50 -2.28 -2.33 14.51
CA ALA A 50 -1.42 -1.21 14.12
C ALA A 50 0.04 -1.61 13.88
N SER A 51 0.57 -2.62 14.58
CA SER A 51 1.95 -3.09 14.38
C SER A 51 2.19 -3.73 13.01
N LYS A 52 1.12 -4.16 12.32
CA LYS A 52 1.19 -4.73 10.97
C LYS A 52 1.36 -3.68 9.88
N TYR A 53 1.34 -2.40 10.25
CA TYR A 53 1.36 -1.30 9.30
C TYR A 53 2.62 -0.43 9.47
N LYS A 54 3.23 -0.05 8.35
CA LYS A 54 4.24 1.00 8.26
C LYS A 54 3.66 2.18 7.46
N PRO A 55 3.61 3.39 8.05
CA PRO A 55 3.24 4.59 7.33
C PRO A 55 4.38 4.99 6.39
N ILE A 56 4.09 5.20 5.12
CA ILE A 56 5.04 5.67 4.12
C ILE A 56 4.48 6.93 3.46
N GLU A 57 5.27 7.99 3.47
CA GLU A 57 4.95 9.23 2.76
C GLU A 57 5.41 9.10 1.31
N TYR A 58 4.47 9.16 0.39
CA TYR A 58 4.74 9.22 -1.04
C TYR A 58 4.66 10.66 -1.51
N SER A 59 5.61 11.06 -2.36
CA SER A 59 5.53 12.32 -3.09
C SER A 59 5.69 12.09 -4.57
N GLY A 60 4.88 12.80 -5.37
CA GLY A 60 4.91 12.67 -6.81
C GLY A 60 3.82 13.48 -7.50
N LYS A 61 3.94 13.57 -8.82
CA LYS A 61 2.93 14.18 -9.68
C LYS A 61 2.55 13.23 -10.81
N VAL A 62 1.27 13.22 -11.18
CA VAL A 62 0.77 12.53 -12.38
C VAL A 62 0.24 13.55 -13.38
N ARG A 63 0.01 13.15 -14.63
CA ARG A 63 -0.63 14.00 -15.65
C ARG A 63 -2.05 13.55 -15.92
N VAL A 64 -3.00 14.49 -15.93
CA VAL A 64 -4.39 14.25 -16.36
C VAL A 64 -4.73 15.31 -17.39
N GLY A 65 -5.01 14.90 -18.64
CA GLY A 65 -5.22 15.84 -19.75
C GLY A 65 -4.00 16.75 -20.01
N GLY A 66 -2.79 16.22 -19.84
CA GLY A 66 -1.53 16.98 -19.96
C GLY A 66 -1.18 17.85 -18.73
N GLN A 67 -2.15 18.13 -17.84
CA GLN A 67 -1.94 18.98 -16.67
C GLN A 67 -1.33 18.18 -15.50
N PRO A 68 -0.25 18.69 -14.87
CA PRO A 68 0.36 18.04 -13.71
C PRO A 68 -0.55 18.17 -12.48
N ARG A 69 -0.69 17.08 -11.72
CA ARG A 69 -1.51 16.96 -10.52
C ARG A 69 -0.67 16.39 -9.40
N ASP A 70 -0.73 17.00 -8.23
CA ASP A 70 -0.10 16.45 -7.03
C ASP A 70 -0.85 15.20 -6.57
N VAL A 71 -0.10 14.13 -6.35
CA VAL A 71 -0.61 12.85 -5.84
C VAL A 71 0.10 12.42 -4.56
N SER A 72 0.86 13.32 -3.94
CA SER A 72 1.56 13.08 -2.69
C SER A 72 0.56 12.70 -1.60
N ARG A 73 0.84 11.63 -0.87
CA ARG A 73 -0.05 11.07 0.16
C ARG A 73 0.70 10.13 1.09
N ARG A 74 0.14 9.93 2.28
CA ARG A 74 0.54 8.83 3.16
C ARG A 74 -0.16 7.53 2.74
N VAL A 75 0.58 6.44 2.71
CA VAL A 75 0.03 5.08 2.62
C VAL A 75 0.45 4.26 3.84
N TYR A 76 -0.51 3.68 4.55
CA TYR A 76 -0.27 2.70 5.60
C TYR A 76 -0.10 1.32 4.94
N GLN A 77 1.14 0.98 4.63
CA GLN A 77 1.51 -0.28 3.99
C GLN A 77 1.59 -1.41 5.00
N ARG A 78 1.25 -2.62 4.59
CA ARG A 78 1.44 -3.80 5.43
C ARG A 78 2.91 -4.23 5.46
N ASN A 79 3.40 -4.57 6.64
CA ASN A 79 4.77 -5.06 6.84
C ASN A 79 4.81 -6.59 7.09
N ASP A 80 3.66 -7.26 7.00
CA ASP A 80 3.49 -8.69 7.25
C ASP A 80 3.06 -9.47 5.99
N ILE A 81 3.31 -8.90 4.80
CA ILE A 81 3.13 -9.60 3.52
C ILE A 81 4.26 -10.63 3.35
N ASP A 82 3.90 -11.89 3.13
CA ASP A 82 4.84 -12.92 2.71
C ASP A 82 5.23 -12.72 1.23
N TRP A 83 6.39 -12.12 0.98
CA TRP A 83 6.90 -11.85 -0.36
C TRP A 83 7.29 -13.08 -1.18
N ASN A 84 7.45 -14.23 -0.52
CA ASN A 84 7.80 -15.51 -1.14
C ASN A 84 6.57 -16.39 -1.38
N ARG A 85 5.39 -15.98 -0.91
CA ARG A 85 4.13 -16.67 -1.18
C ARG A 85 3.95 -16.86 -2.69
N VAL A 86 3.73 -18.11 -3.10
CA VAL A 86 3.46 -18.48 -4.50
C VAL A 86 1.95 -18.47 -4.74
N ASP A 87 1.52 -17.77 -5.78
CA ASP A 87 0.17 -17.92 -6.34
C ASP A 87 0.09 -19.28 -7.06
N PRO A 88 -0.76 -20.21 -6.60
CA PRO A 88 -0.87 -21.53 -7.22
C PRO A 88 -1.41 -21.48 -8.66
N LYS A 89 -2.04 -20.39 -9.09
CA LYS A 89 -2.57 -20.25 -10.45
C LYS A 89 -1.49 -19.85 -11.45
N SER A 90 -0.72 -18.81 -11.14
CA SER A 90 0.32 -18.30 -12.04
C SER A 90 1.72 -18.90 -11.78
N GLY A 91 1.93 -19.52 -10.62
CA GLY A 91 3.25 -19.98 -10.17
C GLY A 91 4.19 -18.84 -9.76
N LEU A 92 3.70 -17.59 -9.69
CA LEU A 92 4.50 -16.42 -9.36
C LEU A 92 4.50 -16.17 -7.85
N THR A 93 5.66 -15.75 -7.32
CA THR A 93 5.74 -15.21 -5.97
C THR A 93 5.10 -13.82 -5.88
N ASN A 94 4.71 -13.40 -4.68
CA ASN A 94 4.28 -12.02 -4.44
C ASN A 94 5.28 -10.98 -4.95
N THR A 95 6.59 -11.22 -4.80
CA THR A 95 7.65 -10.37 -5.37
C THR A 95 7.56 -10.25 -6.89
N GLN A 96 7.33 -11.36 -7.59
CA GLN A 96 7.19 -11.36 -9.05
C GLN A 96 5.88 -10.73 -9.51
N LEU A 97 4.80 -10.86 -8.72
CA LEU A 97 3.52 -10.22 -9.01
C LEU A 97 3.67 -8.70 -9.03
N VAL A 98 4.25 -8.12 -7.97
CA VAL A 98 4.43 -6.66 -7.87
C VAL A 98 5.40 -6.11 -8.91
N GLN A 99 6.45 -6.85 -9.26
CA GLN A 99 7.35 -6.48 -10.38
C GLN A 99 6.63 -6.43 -11.73
N LYS A 100 5.52 -7.18 -11.89
CA LYS A 100 4.65 -7.15 -13.06
C LYS A 100 3.48 -6.17 -12.93
N GLY A 101 3.43 -5.37 -11.86
CA GLY A 101 2.35 -4.42 -11.59
C GLY A 101 1.06 -5.05 -11.05
N ASN A 102 1.12 -6.29 -10.55
CA ASN A 102 -0.02 -6.95 -9.89
C ASN A 102 0.06 -6.75 -8.37
N ALA A 103 -1.10 -6.72 -7.73
CA ALA A 103 -1.18 -6.72 -6.26
C ALA A 103 -0.61 -8.04 -5.68
N PRO A 104 0.06 -7.99 -4.52
CA PRO A 104 0.45 -9.19 -3.80
C PRO A 104 -0.77 -9.82 -3.10
N TYR A 105 -0.67 -11.11 -2.80
CA TYR A 105 -1.59 -11.82 -1.92
C TYR A 105 -1.28 -11.52 -0.45
N GLY A 106 -2.32 -11.27 0.34
CA GLY A 106 -2.26 -11.19 1.79
C GLY A 106 -2.32 -12.56 2.47
N ASN A 107 -2.26 -12.52 3.80
CA ASN A 107 -2.27 -13.71 4.66
C ASN A 107 -3.61 -14.48 4.62
N ASP A 108 -4.68 -13.81 4.18
CA ASP A 108 -5.99 -14.42 3.93
C ASP A 108 -6.09 -15.15 2.58
N GLY A 109 -5.00 -15.18 1.81
CA GLY A 109 -4.96 -15.80 0.49
C GLY A 109 -5.71 -15.03 -0.60
N LYS A 110 -6.11 -13.77 -0.35
CA LYS A 110 -6.68 -12.86 -1.36
C LYS A 110 -5.72 -11.72 -1.66
N LEU A 111 -5.93 -11.02 -2.77
CA LEU A 111 -5.13 -9.86 -3.13
C LEU A 111 -5.29 -8.74 -2.10
N ILE A 112 -4.18 -8.08 -1.77
CA ILE A 112 -4.18 -6.84 -1.00
C ILE A 112 -4.89 -5.76 -1.81
N ASN A 113 -5.74 -4.98 -1.14
CA ASN A 113 -6.49 -3.88 -1.72
C ASN A 113 -5.96 -2.56 -1.15
N LEU A 114 -5.75 -1.57 -2.02
CA LEU A 114 -5.44 -0.22 -1.60
C LEU A 114 -6.74 0.58 -1.43
N HIS A 115 -6.94 1.16 -0.26
CA HIS A 115 -8.20 1.82 0.12
C HIS A 115 -7.97 3.22 0.70
N HIS A 116 -8.79 4.20 0.31
CA HIS A 116 -8.76 5.55 0.89
C HIS A 116 -9.40 5.58 2.27
N LEU A 117 -8.74 6.19 3.25
CA LEU A 117 -9.28 6.27 4.62
C LEU A 117 -10.52 7.18 4.74
N THR A 118 -10.63 8.19 3.89
CA THR A 118 -11.72 9.19 3.94
C THR A 118 -12.48 9.32 2.61
N GLN A 119 -12.25 8.39 1.68
CA GLN A 119 -12.84 8.41 0.32
C GLN A 119 -12.58 9.69 -0.49
N LYS A 120 -11.54 10.47 -0.14
CA LYS A 120 -11.10 11.68 -0.86
C LYS A 120 -9.87 11.38 -1.72
N GLU A 121 -9.80 11.98 -2.91
CA GLU A 121 -8.64 11.89 -3.81
C GLU A 121 -8.13 13.30 -4.18
N PRO A 122 -6.83 13.60 -4.00
CA PRO A 122 -5.83 12.77 -3.32
C PRO A 122 -6.11 12.68 -1.81
N GLY A 123 -5.75 11.56 -1.19
CA GLY A 123 -5.98 11.34 0.24
C GLY A 123 -5.17 10.16 0.78
N ALA A 124 -5.04 10.09 2.11
CA ALA A 124 -4.32 9.01 2.77
C ALA A 124 -4.98 7.65 2.50
N MET A 125 -4.16 6.62 2.36
CA MET A 125 -4.60 5.27 1.99
C MET A 125 -4.04 4.20 2.92
N VAL A 126 -4.64 3.02 2.89
CA VAL A 126 -4.23 1.85 3.65
C VAL A 126 -4.32 0.59 2.79
N GLU A 127 -3.37 -0.32 2.97
CA GLU A 127 -3.41 -1.65 2.37
C GLU A 127 -4.22 -2.61 3.24
N ILE A 128 -5.33 -3.13 2.75
CA ILE A 128 -6.19 -4.05 3.51
C ILE A 128 -6.27 -5.42 2.82
N GLU A 129 -6.45 -6.46 3.63
CA GLU A 129 -6.74 -7.80 3.13
C GLU A 129 -8.03 -7.83 2.33
N GLY A 130 -8.08 -8.64 1.27
CA GLY A 130 -9.26 -8.74 0.42
C GLY A 130 -10.52 -9.20 1.18
N THR A 131 -10.36 -10.06 2.18
CA THR A 131 -11.47 -10.51 3.03
C THR A 131 -11.98 -9.40 3.93
N VAL A 132 -11.11 -8.55 4.47
CA VAL A 132 -11.50 -7.37 5.25
C VAL A 132 -12.28 -6.41 4.36
N HIS A 133 -11.77 -6.11 3.16
CA HIS A 133 -12.45 -5.22 2.22
C HIS A 133 -13.85 -5.73 1.87
N GLN A 134 -13.98 -7.03 1.56
CA GLN A 134 -15.28 -7.65 1.24
C GLN A 134 -16.23 -7.62 2.43
N LYS A 135 -15.80 -8.09 3.60
CA LYS A 135 -16.65 -8.19 4.79
C LYS A 135 -17.16 -6.84 5.27
N TYR A 136 -16.34 -5.80 5.18
CA TYR A 136 -16.65 -4.47 5.71
C TYR A 136 -16.95 -3.44 4.61
N THR A 137 -17.30 -3.88 3.40
CA THR A 137 -17.58 -3.02 2.23
C THR A 137 -18.49 -1.83 2.58
N LYS A 138 -19.61 -2.07 3.28
CA LYS A 138 -20.56 -1.01 3.64
C LYS A 138 -19.95 0.07 4.55
N VAL A 139 -19.08 -0.32 5.47
CA VAL A 139 -18.42 0.61 6.38
C VAL A 139 -17.32 1.37 5.65
N LEU A 140 -16.54 0.67 4.81
CA LEU A 140 -15.41 1.23 4.07
C LEU A 140 -15.83 2.20 2.96
N HIS A 141 -17.04 2.03 2.38
CA HIS A 141 -17.55 2.88 1.31
C HIS A 141 -18.72 3.77 1.73
N GLY A 142 -19.00 3.88 3.04
CA GLY A 142 -20.16 4.59 3.58
C GLY A 142 -19.93 6.03 4.05
N LEU A 143 -18.71 6.58 3.93
CA LEU A 143 -18.38 7.94 4.37
C LEU A 143 -18.79 9.03 3.38
N VAL A 144 -19.03 8.65 2.12
CA VAL A 144 -19.41 9.56 1.04
C VAL A 144 -20.52 8.91 0.23
N ASP A 145 -21.62 9.63 0.02
CA ASP A 145 -22.72 9.15 -0.82
C ASP A 145 -22.25 8.89 -2.26
N ASP A 146 -22.89 7.94 -2.95
CA ASP A 146 -22.48 7.49 -4.28
C ASP A 146 -22.30 8.64 -5.27
N GLY A 147 -23.18 9.66 -5.24
CA GLY A 147 -23.09 10.84 -6.11
C GLY A 147 -21.87 11.73 -5.87
N ASN A 148 -21.34 11.73 -4.63
CA ASN A 148 -20.21 12.55 -4.20
C ASN A 148 -18.87 11.81 -4.25
N SER A 149 -18.86 10.55 -4.67
CA SER A 149 -17.63 9.76 -4.85
C SER A 149 -16.69 10.44 -5.83
N PHE A 150 -15.39 10.50 -5.50
CA PHE A 150 -14.37 11.01 -6.42
C PHE A 150 -14.34 10.24 -7.74
N ARG A 151 -14.86 9.01 -7.77
CA ARG A 151 -14.96 8.19 -8.98
C ARG A 151 -15.92 8.75 -10.03
N ASN A 152 -16.90 9.56 -9.61
CA ASN A 152 -17.79 10.22 -10.57
C ASN A 152 -17.15 11.45 -11.23
N ASN A 153 -16.00 11.89 -10.70
CA ASN A 153 -15.23 12.98 -11.30
C ASN A 153 -14.15 12.38 -12.21
N PRO A 154 -14.27 12.49 -13.55
CA PRO A 154 -13.36 11.81 -14.48
C PRO A 154 -11.90 12.24 -14.32
N VAL A 155 -11.69 13.45 -13.81
CA VAL A 155 -10.36 13.97 -13.49
C VAL A 155 -9.77 13.29 -12.26
N LEU A 156 -10.54 13.15 -11.18
CA LEU A 156 -10.06 12.57 -9.92
C LEU A 156 -9.93 11.05 -10.04
N GLU A 157 -10.86 10.40 -10.73
CA GLU A 157 -10.75 8.99 -11.09
C GLU A 157 -9.45 8.72 -11.86
N LYS A 158 -9.20 9.50 -12.93
CA LYS A 158 -7.98 9.34 -13.73
C LYS A 158 -6.71 9.66 -12.93
N GLN A 159 -6.77 10.64 -12.03
CA GLN A 159 -5.67 10.98 -11.14
C GLN A 159 -5.32 9.79 -10.24
N TYR A 160 -6.33 9.18 -9.61
CA TYR A 160 -6.15 8.00 -8.77
C TYR A 160 -5.60 6.81 -9.55
N ASP A 161 -6.15 6.53 -10.73
CA ASP A 161 -5.68 5.42 -11.58
C ASP A 161 -4.22 5.58 -12.00
N ASN A 162 -3.81 6.82 -12.31
CA ASN A 162 -2.43 7.10 -12.65
C ASN A 162 -1.50 6.95 -11.44
N PHE A 163 -1.96 7.35 -10.24
CA PHE A 163 -1.23 7.09 -9.00
C PHE A 163 -1.08 5.57 -8.77
N ARG A 164 -2.18 4.82 -8.84
CA ARG A 164 -2.24 3.37 -8.57
C ARG A 164 -1.38 2.54 -9.51
N LYS A 165 -1.15 3.01 -10.74
CA LYS A 165 -0.26 2.33 -11.71
C LYS A 165 1.23 2.51 -11.39
N GLN A 166 1.58 3.56 -10.66
CA GLN A 166 2.95 3.92 -10.32
C GLN A 166 3.33 3.49 -8.89
N TYR A 167 2.33 3.41 -8.01
CA TYR A 167 2.44 2.80 -6.68
C TYR A 167 2.76 1.32 -6.78
#